data_AF-A0A2M8TT12-F1
#
_entry.id   AF-A0A2M8TT12-F1
#
_cell.length_a   1.000
_cell.length_b   1.000
_cell.length_c   1.000
_cell.angle_alpha   90.00
_cell.angle_beta   90.00
_cell.angle_gamma   90.00
#
_symmetry.space_group_name_H-M   'P 1'
#
loop_
_entity.id
_entity.type
_entity.pdbx_description
1 polymer ?
#
loop_
_entity_poly.entity_id
_entity_poly.type
_entity_poly.pdbx_seq_one_letter_code
_entity_poly.pdbx_strand_id
1 'polypeptide(L)' 'MKKRVYRIRTQYIFEGVFEVVAESREDARQKVIQDCGMVMGGNVHSTLPDEEINWAFSTHPEIRTGQITVQEELTE' A
#
# COMPACT_ATOMS: atom_id res chain seq x y z
N MET A 1 -5.77 19.17 -31.90
CA MET A 1 -5.48 17.75 -32.25
C MET A 1 -6.55 16.87 -31.61
N LYS A 2 -6.98 15.76 -32.25
CA LYS A 2 -7.99 14.85 -31.65
C LYS A 2 -7.36 14.04 -30.51
N LYS A 3 -7.94 14.08 -29.31
CA LYS A 3 -7.56 13.21 -28.19
C LYS A 3 -8.01 11.77 -28.48
N ARG A 4 -7.25 10.79 -27.99
CA ARG A 4 -7.57 9.35 -28.06
C ARG A 4 -7.52 8.77 -26.66
N VAL A 5 -8.38 7.79 -26.37
CA VAL A 5 -8.39 7.08 -25.09
C VAL A 5 -7.45 5.88 -25.19
N TYR A 6 -6.54 5.74 -24.24
CA TYR A 6 -5.60 4.62 -24.17
C TYR A 6 -5.86 3.84 -22.88
N ARG A 7 -5.99 2.52 -22.99
CA ARG A 7 -6.13 1.63 -21.84
C ARG A 7 -4.81 0.95 -21.58
N ILE A 8 -4.21 1.22 -20.43
CA ILE A 8 -2.90 0.69 -20.04
C ILE A 8 -3.11 -0.23 -18.83
N ARG A 9 -2.55 -1.44 -18.90
CA ARG A 9 -2.51 -2.37 -17.76
C ARG A 9 -1.27 -2.05 -16.93
N THR A 10 -1.47 -1.68 -15.68
CA THR A 10 -0.40 -1.30 -14.76
C THR A 10 -0.40 -2.21 -13.54
N GLN A 11 0.78 -2.61 -13.07
CA GLN A 11 0.98 -3.39 -11.85
C GLN A 11 2.04 -2.72 -10.98
N TYR A 12 1.74 -2.55 -9.70
CA TYR A 12 2.74 -2.17 -8.70
C TYR A 12 3.21 -3.45 -8.02
N ILE A 13 4.50 -3.77 -8.13
CA ILE A 13 5.10 -4.97 -7.54
C ILE A 13 5.85 -4.54 -6.28
N PHE A 14 5.57 -5.21 -5.17
CA PHE A 14 6.32 -5.08 -3.93
C PHE A 14 7.10 -6.37 -3.69
N GLU A 15 8.38 -6.22 -3.37
CA GLU A 15 9.29 -7.31 -3.05
C GLU A 15 9.95 -7.02 -1.70
N GLY A 16 10.19 -8.06 -0.91
CA GLY A 16 10.81 -7.96 0.40
C GLY A 16 11.20 -9.34 0.95
N VAL A 17 11.95 -9.32 2.05
CA VAL A 17 12.43 -10.54 2.73
C VAL A 17 11.91 -10.54 4.16
N PHE A 18 11.36 -11.68 4.58
CA PHE A 18 11.09 -11.95 6.00
C PHE A 18 12.22 -12.81 6.57
N GLU A 19 12.87 -12.31 7.61
CA GLU A 19 13.72 -13.14 8.47
C GLU A 19 12.87 -13.73 9.58
N VAL A 20 12.77 -15.07 9.64
CA VAL A 20 11.92 -15.77 10.60
C VAL A 20 12.71 -16.85 11.34
N VAL A 21 12.45 -16.97 12.64
CA VAL A 21 12.93 -18.10 13.44
C VAL A 21 12.00 -19.28 13.24
N ALA A 22 12.53 -20.43 12.79
CA ALA A 22 11.75 -21.60 12.44
C ALA A 22 12.50 -22.90 12.72
N GLU A 23 11.76 -23.97 12.97
CA GLU A 23 12.31 -25.31 13.29
C GLU A 23 12.75 -26.06 12.02
N SER A 24 12.23 -25.68 10.86
CA SER A 24 12.59 -26.24 9.56
C SER A 24 12.32 -25.25 8.42
N ARG A 25 12.79 -25.59 7.21
CA ARG A 25 12.47 -24.83 5.99
C ARG A 25 10.97 -24.81 5.69
N GLU A 26 10.29 -25.93 5.91
CA GLU A 26 8.85 -26.04 5.70
C GLU A 26 8.08 -25.19 6.73
N ASP A 27 8.52 -25.20 8.00
CA ASP A 27 7.98 -24.33 9.06
C ASP A 27 8.17 -22.85 8.73
N ALA A 28 9.38 -22.44 8.29
CA ALA A 28 9.65 -21.06 7.86
C ALA A 28 8.72 -20.63 6.71
N ARG A 29 8.49 -21.52 5.74
CA ARG A 29 7.58 -21.28 4.62
C ARG A 29 6.13 -21.14 5.09
N GLN A 30 5.68 -22.00 6.00
CA GLN A 30 4.31 -21.91 6.53
C GLN A 30 4.10 -20.63 7.33
N LYS A 31 5.05 -20.22 8.18
CA LYS A 31 4.98 -18.94 8.91
C LYS A 31 4.85 -17.75 7.98
N VAL A 32 5.61 -17.71 6.88
CA VAL A 32 5.49 -16.61 5.91
C VAL A 32 4.15 -16.66 5.16
N ILE A 33 3.64 -17.85 4.81
CA ILE A 33 2.38 -17.98 4.08
C ILE A 33 1.16 -17.68 4.96
N GLN A 34 1.19 -18.07 6.23
CA GLN A 34 0.03 -18.04 7.12
C GLN A 34 0.03 -16.80 8.03
N ASP A 35 1.21 -16.37 8.50
CA ASP A 35 1.34 -15.36 9.56
C ASP A 35 1.95 -14.05 9.07
N CYS A 36 2.56 -14.02 7.88
CA CYS A 36 3.11 -12.81 7.28
C CYS A 36 2.21 -12.29 6.16
N GLY A 37 2.05 -10.97 6.08
CA GLY A 37 1.21 -10.33 5.07
C GLY A 37 1.69 -8.91 4.79
N MET A 38 1.23 -8.36 3.66
CA MET A 38 1.48 -6.98 3.29
C MET A 38 0.23 -6.15 3.61
N VAL A 39 0.38 -5.14 4.46
CA VAL A 39 -0.64 -4.11 4.67
C VAL A 39 -0.20 -2.88 3.89
N MET A 40 -0.93 -2.54 2.82
CA MET A 40 -0.75 -1.25 2.16
C MET A 40 -1.43 -0.18 3.02
N GLY A 41 -0.76 0.93 3.28
CA GLY A 41 -1.24 1.97 4.20
C GLY A 41 -1.66 3.29 3.54
N GLY A 42 -1.74 3.36 2.20
CA GLY A 42 -2.03 4.59 1.47
C GLY A 42 -2.86 4.38 0.21
N ASN A 43 -3.65 5.38 -0.16
CA ASN A 43 -4.51 5.32 -1.35
C ASN A 43 -3.67 5.29 -2.64
N VAL A 44 -4.09 4.49 -3.61
CA VAL A 44 -3.65 4.67 -5.00
C VAL A 44 -4.13 6.06 -5.43
N HIS A 45 -3.21 6.94 -5.82
CA HIS A 45 -3.52 8.31 -6.22
C HIS A 45 -2.88 8.63 -7.57
N SER A 46 -3.50 9.57 -8.28
CA SER A 46 -2.96 10.21 -9.46
C SER A 46 -3.02 11.72 -9.27
N THR A 47 -2.05 12.44 -9.82
CA THR A 47 -2.08 13.91 -9.87
C THR A 47 -2.76 14.43 -11.14
N LEU A 48 -3.25 13.54 -12.01
CA LEU A 48 -4.00 13.90 -13.21
C LEU A 48 -5.42 14.35 -12.84
N PRO A 49 -6.02 15.31 -13.57
CA PRO A 49 -7.41 15.70 -13.37
C PRO A 49 -8.37 14.52 -13.58
N ASP A 50 -9.49 14.50 -12.86
CA ASP A 50 -10.51 13.44 -12.94
C ASP A 50 -11.08 13.26 -14.36
N GLU A 51 -11.08 14.32 -15.17
CA GLU A 51 -11.52 14.32 -16.57
C GLU A 51 -10.55 13.57 -17.51
N GLU A 52 -9.32 13.34 -17.05
CA GLU A 52 -8.25 12.72 -17.81
C GLU A 52 -7.98 11.27 -17.38
N ILE A 53 -8.47 10.84 -16.22
CA ILE A 53 -8.21 9.51 -15.68
C ILE A 53 -9.45 8.86 -15.06
N ASN A 54 -9.69 7.61 -15.46
CA ASN A 54 -10.66 6.73 -14.80
C ASN A 54 -9.89 5.56 -14.16
N TRP A 55 -10.15 5.27 -12.90
CA TRP A 55 -9.44 4.27 -12.10
C TRP A 55 -10.44 3.32 -11.42
N ALA A 56 -10.15 2.03 -11.47
CA ALA A 56 -10.96 1.00 -10.82
C ALA A 56 -10.00 -0.02 -10.18
N PHE A 57 -9.62 0.23 -8.93
CA PHE A 57 -8.85 -0.71 -8.13
C PHE A 57 -9.81 -1.48 -7.21
N SER A 58 -9.69 -2.80 -7.19
CA SER A 58 -10.54 -3.70 -6.39
C SER A 58 -10.18 -3.72 -4.90
N THR A 59 -9.05 -3.10 -4.52
CA THR A 59 -8.47 -3.22 -3.19
C THR A 59 -8.13 -1.82 -2.69
N HIS A 60 -8.90 -1.33 -1.72
CA HIS A 60 -8.60 -0.09 -1.01
C HIS A 60 -7.94 -0.45 0.32
N PRO A 61 -6.75 0.08 0.63
CA PRO A 61 -6.18 -0.08 1.95
C PRO A 61 -6.94 0.74 3.01
N GLU A 62 -7.21 0.15 4.17
CA GLU A 62 -7.79 0.83 5.32
C GLU A 62 -6.70 1.63 6.07
N ILE A 63 -6.91 2.92 6.30
CA ILE A 63 -6.01 3.79 7.06
C ILE A 63 -6.51 3.87 8.50
N ARG A 64 -5.67 3.47 9.48
CA ARG A 64 -5.94 3.65 10.92
C ARG A 64 -4.98 4.67 11.51
N THR A 65 -5.50 5.73 12.12
CA THR A 65 -4.71 6.76 12.81
C THR A 65 -4.32 6.30 14.22
N GLY A 66 -3.05 6.54 14.59
CA GLY A 66 -2.51 6.24 15.92
C GLY A 66 -2.76 7.36 16.94
N GLN A 67 -2.09 7.28 18.09
CA GLN A 67 -2.23 8.25 19.18
C GLN A 67 -1.80 9.66 18.75
N ILE A 68 -2.65 10.65 19.03
CA ILE A 68 -2.39 12.07 18.78
C ILE A 68 -1.88 12.71 20.07
N THR A 69 -0.76 13.42 20.00
CA THR A 69 -0.24 14.25 21.11
C THR A 69 -0.23 15.71 20.71
N VAL A 70 -0.70 16.57 21.62
CA VAL A 70 -0.68 18.03 21.46
C VAL A 70 0.55 18.55 22.19
N GLN A 71 1.37 19.35 21.50
CA GLN A 71 2.40 20.17 22.14
C GLN A 71 1.91 21.61 22.15
N GLU A 72 1.84 22.22 23.32
CA GLU A 72 1.58 23.65 23.44
C GLU A 72 2.87 24.41 23.13
N GLU A 73 2.80 25.38 22.21
CA GLU A 73 3.92 26.29 21.95
C GLU A 73 4.14 27.16 23.18
N LEU A 74 5.30 26.99 23.82
CA LEU A 74 5.78 27.95 24.81
C LEU A 74 6.09 29.25 24.09
N THR A 75 5.16 30.20 24.18
CA THR A 75 5.41 31.60 23.82
C THR A 75 6.10 32.25 25.01
N GLU A 76 7.32 32.77 24.77
CA GLU A 76 8.08 33.57 25.73
C GLU A 76 7.38 34.89 26.10
#